data_AF-F4S0G9-F1
#
_entry.id   AF-F4S0G9-F1
#
_cell.length_a   1.000
_cell.length_b   1.000
_cell.length_c   1.000
_cell.angle_alpha   90.00
_cell.angle_beta   90.00
_cell.angle_gamma   90.00
#
_symmetry.space_group_name_H-M   'P 1'
#
loop_
_entity.id
_entity.type
_entity.pdbx_description
1 polymer ?
#
loop_
_entity_poly.entity_id
_entity_poly.type
_entity_poly.pdbx_seq_one_letter_code
_entity_poly.pdbx_strand_id
1 'polypeptide(L)'
;MFSKALTSILMALFAAHLISAHFTLDFPATRGFDEDKEASFCGGFSVPTNSSGRTKFPLSGLAPVRITSHHQKAEVTILLSVKPNPTSLSDFKTKGQSNCLMSYTTIVGQGKFCFMVDVSNLASKITPAPVEGSLATIQVLFNGGDGILYQCTDVVLTQAAKIPKKELCSTF
;
A
#
# COMPACT_ATOMS: atom_id res chain seq x y z
N MET A 1 19.87 -6.62 56.67
CA MET A 1 18.67 -5.91 56.16
C MET A 1 18.78 -5.72 54.64
N PHE A 2 18.77 -6.81 53.88
CA PHE A 2 18.98 -6.84 52.42
C PHE A 2 17.66 -7.05 51.67
N SER A 3 16.64 -6.21 51.93
CA SER A 3 15.28 -6.49 51.44
C SER A 3 14.51 -5.27 50.93
N LYS A 4 15.20 -4.24 50.43
CA LYS A 4 14.52 -3.07 49.80
C LYS A 4 15.10 -2.65 48.45
N ALA A 5 16.31 -3.09 48.09
CA ALA A 5 16.93 -2.73 46.81
C ALA A 5 16.52 -3.66 45.64
N LEU A 6 16.09 -4.89 45.93
CA LEU A 6 15.78 -5.87 44.89
C LEU A 6 14.38 -5.65 44.27
N THR A 7 13.47 -5.01 44.99
CA THR A 7 12.07 -4.81 44.55
C THR A 7 11.89 -3.64 43.59
N SER A 8 12.91 -2.77 43.41
CA SER A 8 12.80 -1.58 42.56
C SER A 8 13.26 -1.80 41.12
N ILE A 9 13.89 -2.92 40.79
CA ILE A 9 14.44 -3.18 39.44
C ILE A 9 13.43 -3.90 38.53
N LEU A 10 12.37 -4.51 39.09
CA LEU A 10 11.39 -5.24 38.28
C LEU A 10 10.34 -4.34 37.60
N MET A 11 10.23 -3.06 37.98
CA MET A 11 9.22 -2.14 37.43
C MET A 11 9.68 -1.40 36.16
N ALA A 12 10.96 -1.50 35.77
CA ALA A 12 11.54 -0.70 34.68
C ALA A 12 11.65 -1.42 33.32
N LEU A 13 11.20 -2.68 33.21
CA LEU A 13 11.23 -3.43 31.93
C LEU A 13 9.93 -3.38 31.11
N PHE A 14 8.92 -2.62 31.54
CA PHE A 14 7.78 -2.26 30.67
C PHE A 14 8.13 -1.07 29.76
N ALA A 15 9.32 -1.10 29.17
CA ALA A 15 9.69 -0.18 28.10
C ALA A 15 8.97 -0.62 26.82
N ALA A 16 7.78 -0.04 26.61
CA ALA A 16 7.16 0.25 25.33
C ALA A 16 7.52 -0.71 24.18
N HIS A 17 6.86 -1.86 24.13
CA HIS A 17 6.54 -2.42 22.81
C HIS A 17 5.44 -1.55 22.23
N LEU A 18 5.82 -0.42 21.64
CA LEU A 18 5.01 0.19 20.59
C LEU A 18 5.05 -0.84 19.45
N ILE A 19 4.13 -1.79 19.47
CA ILE A 19 3.87 -2.66 18.33
C ILE A 19 3.48 -1.68 17.23
N SER A 20 4.40 -1.38 16.33
CA SER A 20 4.09 -0.58 15.15
C SER A 20 3.07 -1.38 14.36
N ALA A 21 1.83 -0.92 14.41
CA ALA A 21 0.66 -1.52 13.79
C ALA A 21 0.57 -1.20 12.28
N HIS A 22 1.61 -0.60 11.73
CA HIS A 22 1.56 0.09 10.45
C HIS A 22 2.15 -0.78 9.33
N PHE A 23 2.04 -0.31 8.10
CA PHE A 23 2.78 -0.86 6.98
C PHE A 23 3.47 0.29 6.24
N THR A 24 4.44 -0.01 5.37
CA THR A 24 4.95 0.97 4.40
C THR A 24 4.69 0.52 2.99
N LEU A 25 4.30 1.42 2.10
CA LEU A 25 4.28 1.18 0.66
C LEU A 25 5.65 1.54 0.07
N ASP A 26 6.42 0.51 -0.28
CA ASP A 26 7.82 0.65 -0.70
C ASP A 26 7.97 0.86 -2.20
N PHE A 27 7.12 0.21 -3.01
CA PHE A 27 7.11 0.37 -4.47
C PHE A 27 5.70 0.12 -5.06
N PRO A 28 5.27 0.90 -6.07
CA PRO A 28 5.84 2.17 -6.50
C PRO A 28 5.89 3.19 -5.36
N ALA A 29 6.72 4.24 -5.50
CA ALA A 29 7.01 5.15 -4.40
C ALA A 29 5.74 5.75 -3.80
N THR A 30 5.54 5.58 -2.48
CA THR A 30 4.38 6.13 -1.77
C THR A 30 4.29 7.64 -1.92
N ARG A 31 3.07 8.16 -1.88
CA ARG A 31 2.78 9.60 -1.86
C ARG A 31 3.31 10.27 -0.59
N GLY A 32 3.41 9.50 0.49
CA GLY A 32 3.93 9.93 1.77
C GLY A 32 3.64 8.87 2.84
N PHE A 33 4.22 9.07 4.02
CA PHE A 33 3.98 8.21 5.17
C PHE A 33 3.94 9.07 6.44
N ASP A 34 2.89 8.83 7.23
CA ASP A 34 2.66 9.41 8.55
C ASP A 34 1.80 8.39 9.29
N GLU A 35 2.41 7.70 10.25
CA GLU A 35 1.80 6.53 10.91
C GLU A 35 0.47 6.89 11.58
N ASP A 36 0.38 8.08 12.19
CA ASP A 36 -0.83 8.58 12.85
C ASP A 36 -1.99 8.86 11.88
N LYS A 37 -1.71 8.96 10.58
CA LYS A 37 -2.69 9.28 9.54
C LYS A 37 -3.06 8.11 8.65
N GLU A 38 -2.45 6.94 8.83
CA GLU A 38 -2.64 5.79 7.93
C GLU A 38 -4.11 5.34 7.82
N ALA A 39 -4.93 5.54 8.85
CA ALA A 39 -6.37 5.24 8.80
C ALA A 39 -7.18 6.20 7.90
N SER A 40 -6.58 7.30 7.44
CA SER A 40 -7.20 8.26 6.52
C SER A 40 -7.01 7.83 5.06
N PHE A 41 -7.86 8.31 4.15
CA PHE A 41 -7.69 8.10 2.71
C PHE A 41 -6.27 8.45 2.25
N CYS A 42 -5.61 7.53 1.52
CA CYS A 42 -4.21 7.65 1.12
C CYS A 42 -3.24 7.99 2.28
N GLY A 43 -3.52 7.51 3.49
CA GLY A 43 -2.71 7.78 4.68
C GLY A 43 -2.65 9.25 5.08
N GLY A 44 -3.70 10.02 4.75
CA GLY A 44 -3.76 11.46 4.98
C GLY A 44 -3.09 12.31 3.91
N PHE A 45 -2.41 11.70 2.94
CA PHE A 45 -1.82 12.39 1.79
C PHE A 45 -2.84 12.45 0.66
N SER A 46 -3.83 13.35 0.75
CA SER A 46 -4.97 13.37 -0.18
C SER A 46 -4.66 13.95 -1.57
N VAL A 47 -3.61 14.77 -1.69
CA VAL A 47 -3.24 15.45 -2.94
C VAL A 47 -2.31 14.57 -3.79
N PRO A 48 -2.72 14.13 -4.98
CA PRO A 48 -1.85 13.37 -5.88
C PRO A 48 -0.63 14.15 -6.36
N THR A 49 0.43 13.40 -6.60
CA THR A 49 1.61 13.93 -7.29
C THR A 49 1.21 14.40 -8.69
N ASN A 50 1.79 15.53 -9.12
CA ASN A 50 1.63 16.02 -10.47
C ASN A 50 2.10 14.98 -11.52
N SER A 51 1.71 15.16 -12.78
CA SER A 51 1.98 14.17 -13.83
C SER A 51 3.47 13.84 -14.02
N SER A 52 4.37 14.81 -13.84
CA SER A 52 5.82 14.62 -13.98
C SER A 52 6.47 13.87 -12.82
N GLY A 53 5.85 13.87 -11.63
CA GLY A 53 6.34 13.14 -10.46
C GLY A 53 5.77 11.73 -10.31
N ARG A 54 4.87 11.27 -11.19
CA ARG A 54 4.29 9.93 -11.11
C ARG A 54 5.26 8.85 -11.60
N THR A 55 5.27 7.72 -10.91
CA THR A 55 6.08 6.56 -11.32
C THR A 55 5.48 5.93 -12.58
N LYS A 56 6.28 5.59 -13.58
CA LYS A 56 5.80 4.81 -14.73
C LYS A 56 5.45 3.40 -14.28
N PHE A 57 4.24 2.94 -14.54
CA PHE A 57 3.77 1.61 -14.18
C PHE A 57 3.22 0.88 -15.41
N PRO A 58 3.49 -0.43 -15.59
CA PRO A 58 3.05 -1.17 -16.76
C PRO A 58 1.53 -1.13 -16.93
N LEU A 59 1.09 -0.79 -18.14
CA LEU A 59 -0.33 -0.85 -18.52
C LEU A 59 -0.82 -2.30 -18.68
N SER A 60 0.09 -3.23 -18.95
CA SER A 60 -0.17 -4.67 -19.07
C SER A 60 1.03 -5.49 -18.61
N GLY A 61 0.78 -6.75 -18.25
CA GLY A 61 1.78 -7.66 -17.70
C GLY A 61 1.97 -7.49 -16.20
N LEU A 62 2.60 -8.49 -15.59
CA LEU A 62 2.82 -8.52 -14.14
C LEU A 62 3.83 -7.45 -13.71
N ALA A 63 3.45 -6.65 -12.72
CA ALA A 63 4.28 -5.60 -12.11
C ALA A 63 4.19 -5.65 -10.58
N PRO A 64 5.27 -5.35 -9.86
CA PRO A 64 5.29 -5.47 -8.41
C PRO A 64 4.61 -4.27 -7.73
N VAL A 65 3.86 -4.56 -6.66
CA VAL A 65 3.52 -3.63 -5.58
C VAL A 65 4.13 -4.20 -4.30
N ARG A 66 4.93 -3.41 -3.60
CA ARG A 66 5.74 -3.86 -2.47
C ARG A 66 5.38 -3.12 -1.22
N ILE A 67 5.27 -3.85 -0.13
CA ILE A 67 5.05 -3.29 1.19
C ILE A 67 6.03 -3.87 2.21
N THR A 68 6.23 -3.16 3.31
CA THR A 68 6.78 -3.74 4.53
C THR A 68 5.67 -3.80 5.58
N SER A 69 5.35 -5.00 6.06
CA SER A 69 4.38 -5.24 7.14
C SER A 69 5.07 -5.21 8.49
N HIS A 70 4.48 -4.52 9.46
CA HIS A 70 4.88 -4.59 10.87
C HIS A 70 3.91 -5.44 11.72
N HIS A 71 2.93 -6.08 11.09
CA HIS A 71 2.05 -7.08 11.71
C HIS A 71 2.47 -8.52 11.41
N GLN A 72 2.18 -9.44 12.34
CA GLN A 72 2.42 -10.88 12.18
C GLN A 72 1.43 -11.55 11.23
N LYS A 73 0.27 -10.94 11.01
CA LYS A 73 -0.73 -11.39 10.06
C LYS A 73 -1.52 -10.17 9.60
N ALA A 74 -1.76 -10.07 8.31
CA ALA A 74 -2.60 -8.99 7.78
C ALA A 74 -3.33 -9.41 6.52
N GLU A 75 -4.38 -8.68 6.22
CA GLU A 75 -5.15 -8.79 4.99
C GLU A 75 -4.80 -7.61 4.08
N VAL A 76 -4.49 -7.89 2.82
CA VAL A 76 -4.08 -6.88 1.85
C VAL A 76 -5.01 -6.89 0.65
N THR A 77 -5.44 -5.70 0.23
CA THR A 77 -6.19 -5.47 -1.01
C THR A 77 -5.53 -4.33 -1.77
N ILE A 78 -5.40 -4.44 -3.10
CA ILE A 78 -4.80 -3.40 -3.94
C ILE A 78 -5.85 -2.91 -4.93
N LEU A 79 -6.16 -1.61 -4.87
CA LEU A 79 -7.16 -0.96 -5.70
C LEU A 79 -6.51 -0.02 -6.73
N LEU A 80 -7.20 0.21 -7.84
CA LEU A 80 -6.81 1.17 -8.87
C LEU A 80 -7.90 2.21 -9.12
N SER A 81 -7.51 3.48 -9.12
CA SER A 81 -8.29 4.56 -9.73
C SER A 81 -7.55 5.08 -10.95
N VAL A 82 -8.25 5.24 -12.06
CA VAL A 82 -7.75 5.93 -13.27
C VAL A 82 -8.28 7.36 -13.37
N LYS A 83 -8.85 7.89 -12.29
CA LYS A 83 -9.10 9.32 -12.17
C LYS A 83 -7.75 10.00 -11.91
N PRO A 84 -7.46 11.15 -12.54
CA PRO A 84 -6.20 11.85 -12.30
C PRO A 84 -6.08 12.33 -10.85
N ASN A 85 -7.21 12.73 -10.23
CA ASN A 85 -7.21 13.26 -8.86
C ASN A 85 -8.28 12.60 -7.97
N PRO A 86 -8.08 11.34 -7.54
CA PRO A 86 -9.01 10.69 -6.62
C PRO A 86 -8.90 11.34 -5.24
N THR A 87 -10.05 11.60 -4.62
CA THR A 87 -10.16 12.24 -3.30
C THR A 87 -10.82 11.34 -2.26
N SER A 88 -11.34 10.18 -2.68
CA SER A 88 -12.01 9.23 -1.78
C SER A 88 -11.95 7.79 -2.29
N LEU A 89 -12.30 6.83 -1.43
CA LEU A 89 -12.46 5.41 -1.83
C LEU A 89 -13.54 5.20 -2.89
N SER A 90 -14.48 6.13 -3.07
CA SER A 90 -15.49 6.03 -4.13
C SER A 90 -14.88 6.17 -5.54
N ASP A 91 -13.74 6.83 -5.66
CA ASP A 91 -13.00 6.99 -6.92
C ASP A 91 -12.31 5.70 -7.37
N PHE A 92 -12.27 4.69 -6.51
CA PHE A 92 -11.74 3.35 -6.77
C PHE A 92 -12.86 2.34 -7.05
N LYS A 93 -14.05 2.83 -7.43
CA LYS A 93 -15.21 1.98 -7.74
C LYS A 93 -15.76 2.25 -9.14
N THR A 94 -16.22 1.19 -9.80
CA THR A 94 -17.00 1.25 -11.04
C THR A 94 -18.33 0.54 -10.81
N LYS A 95 -19.45 1.23 -11.05
CA LYS A 95 -20.81 0.68 -10.85
C LYS A 95 -21.01 0.07 -9.44
N GLY A 96 -20.43 0.71 -8.42
CA GLY A 96 -20.49 0.26 -7.02
C GLY A 96 -19.51 -0.83 -6.62
N GLN A 97 -18.79 -1.44 -7.58
CA GLN A 97 -17.80 -2.49 -7.32
C GLN A 97 -16.40 -1.90 -7.24
N SER A 98 -15.57 -2.40 -6.31
CA SER A 98 -14.18 -1.96 -6.18
C SER A 98 -13.32 -2.40 -7.37
N ASN A 99 -12.49 -1.50 -7.85
CA ASN A 99 -11.53 -1.71 -8.94
C ASN A 99 -10.29 -2.44 -8.41
N CYS A 100 -10.42 -3.72 -8.05
CA CYS A 100 -9.34 -4.49 -7.43
C CYS A 100 -8.30 -4.96 -8.46
N LEU A 101 -7.06 -4.46 -8.36
CA LEU A 101 -5.90 -5.04 -9.06
C LEU A 101 -5.51 -6.38 -8.44
N MET A 102 -5.62 -6.45 -7.11
CA MET A 102 -5.50 -7.66 -6.34
C MET A 102 -6.62 -7.63 -5.32
N SER A 103 -7.50 -8.62 -5.39
CA SER A 103 -8.48 -8.86 -4.34
C SER A 103 -7.78 -9.28 -3.05
N TYR A 104 -8.55 -9.38 -1.98
CA TYR A 104 -8.12 -9.85 -0.68
C TYR A 104 -7.09 -11.01 -0.73
N THR A 105 -5.95 -10.81 -0.08
CA THR A 105 -4.97 -11.86 0.23
C THR A 105 -4.50 -11.75 1.68
N THR A 106 -4.16 -12.87 2.30
CA THR A 106 -3.61 -12.90 3.66
C THR A 106 -2.09 -13.07 3.59
N ILE A 107 -1.37 -12.20 4.30
CA ILE A 107 0.05 -12.34 4.56
C ILE A 107 0.30 -12.81 5.99
N VAL A 108 1.37 -13.58 6.19
CA VAL A 108 1.81 -14.07 7.50
C VAL A 108 3.29 -13.76 7.66
N GLY A 109 3.65 -13.24 8.83
CA GLY A 109 4.98 -12.73 9.16
C GLY A 109 5.10 -11.22 8.98
N GLN A 110 6.09 -10.64 9.64
CA GLN A 110 6.53 -9.25 9.44
C GLN A 110 7.61 -9.17 8.36
N GLY A 111 7.81 -7.98 7.80
CA GLY A 111 8.85 -7.71 6.82
C GLY A 111 8.30 -7.45 5.42
N LYS A 112 9.12 -7.67 4.40
CA LYS A 112 8.84 -7.27 3.03
C LYS A 112 7.92 -8.27 2.33
N PHE A 113 6.85 -7.76 1.74
CA PHE A 113 5.93 -8.50 0.88
C PHE A 113 5.90 -7.88 -0.51
N CYS A 114 5.69 -8.72 -1.51
CA CYS A 114 5.69 -8.32 -2.91
C CYS A 114 4.53 -8.99 -3.65
N PHE A 115 3.68 -8.17 -4.27
CA PHE A 115 2.48 -8.62 -4.97
C PHE A 115 2.62 -8.30 -6.45
N MET A 116 2.50 -9.32 -7.29
CA MET A 116 2.49 -9.13 -8.75
C MET A 116 1.06 -8.85 -9.19
N VAL A 117 0.82 -7.66 -9.73
CA VAL A 117 -0.49 -7.20 -10.24
C VAL A 117 -0.42 -6.93 -11.73
N ASP A 118 -1.56 -7.02 -12.42
CA ASP A 118 -1.67 -6.70 -13.84
C ASP A 118 -2.88 -5.78 -14.08
N VAL A 119 -2.60 -4.57 -14.58
CA VAL A 119 -3.62 -3.55 -14.86
C VAL A 119 -4.57 -3.98 -15.98
N SER A 120 -4.10 -4.79 -16.93
CA SER A 120 -4.92 -5.25 -18.05
C SER A 120 -6.10 -6.13 -17.60
N ASN A 121 -6.00 -6.78 -16.43
CA ASN A 121 -7.10 -7.54 -15.82
C ASN A 121 -8.33 -6.68 -15.46
N LEU A 122 -8.16 -5.36 -15.39
CA LEU A 122 -9.21 -4.38 -15.15
C LEU A 122 -9.67 -3.64 -16.41
N ALA A 123 -9.00 -3.83 -17.56
CA ALA A 123 -9.18 -2.99 -18.75
C ALA A 123 -10.64 -2.90 -19.24
N SER A 124 -11.39 -4.01 -19.16
CA SER A 124 -12.80 -4.10 -19.55
C SER A 124 -13.79 -3.99 -18.38
N LYS A 125 -13.29 -3.86 -17.15
CA LYS A 125 -14.12 -3.91 -15.92
C LYS A 125 -14.34 -2.54 -15.29
N ILE A 126 -13.41 -1.61 -15.52
CA ILE A 126 -13.46 -0.27 -14.92
C ILE A 126 -13.77 0.79 -15.96
N THR A 127 -14.37 1.91 -15.54
CA THR A 127 -14.74 3.01 -16.43
C THR A 127 -14.31 4.35 -15.83
N PRO A 128 -13.50 5.17 -16.53
CA PRO A 128 -12.93 4.93 -17.85
C PRO A 128 -11.95 3.75 -17.85
N ALA A 129 -11.67 3.16 -19.02
CA ALA A 129 -10.69 2.10 -19.15
C ALA A 129 -9.27 2.65 -18.95
N PRO A 130 -8.34 1.89 -18.32
CA PRO A 130 -6.93 2.23 -18.29
C PRO A 130 -6.36 2.18 -19.70
N VAL A 131 -5.75 3.28 -20.13
CA VAL A 131 -5.10 3.43 -21.44
C VAL A 131 -3.70 4.04 -21.29
N GLU A 132 -2.90 4.00 -22.36
CA GLU A 132 -1.57 4.61 -22.40
C GLU A 132 -1.62 6.08 -21.95
N GLY A 133 -0.73 6.46 -21.02
CA GLY A 133 -0.64 7.80 -20.46
C GLY A 133 -1.67 8.11 -19.36
N SER A 134 -2.53 7.15 -18.99
CA SER A 134 -3.51 7.36 -17.91
C SER A 134 -2.83 7.71 -16.60
N LEU A 135 -3.22 8.84 -16.02
CA LEU A 135 -2.85 9.19 -14.65
C LEU A 135 -3.70 8.37 -13.69
N ALA A 136 -3.05 7.54 -12.88
CA ALA A 136 -3.72 6.63 -11.98
C ALA A 136 -3.14 6.72 -10.57
N THR A 137 -3.92 6.23 -9.61
CA THR A 137 -3.49 6.04 -8.22
C THR A 137 -3.75 4.59 -7.85
N ILE A 138 -2.73 3.93 -7.29
CA ILE A 138 -2.87 2.61 -6.68
C ILE A 138 -2.98 2.84 -5.18
N GLN A 139 -3.99 2.25 -4.55
CA GLN A 139 -4.19 2.33 -3.09
C GLN A 139 -4.10 0.94 -2.50
N VAL A 140 -3.21 0.77 -1.53
CA VAL A 140 -3.08 -0.45 -0.74
C VAL A 140 -3.94 -0.28 0.51
N LEU A 141 -4.82 -1.25 0.73
CA LEU A 141 -5.57 -1.42 1.98
C LEU A 141 -4.90 -2.54 2.75
N PHE A 142 -4.62 -2.28 4.01
CA PHE A 142 -3.96 -3.20 4.91
C PHE A 142 -4.77 -3.31 6.20
N ASN A 143 -5.08 -4.53 6.64
CA ASN A 143 -5.79 -4.78 7.89
C ASN A 143 -5.03 -5.78 8.75
N GLY A 144 -4.36 -5.29 9.79
CA GLY A 144 -3.64 -6.10 10.77
C GLY A 144 -4.51 -6.65 11.91
N GLY A 145 -5.81 -6.29 11.95
CA GLY A 145 -6.75 -6.63 13.02
C GLY A 145 -7.06 -5.49 13.98
N ASP A 146 -6.45 -4.32 13.80
CA ASP A 146 -6.58 -3.10 14.61
C ASP A 146 -7.18 -1.91 13.84
N GLY A 147 -7.62 -2.14 12.60
CA GLY A 147 -8.19 -1.13 11.72
C GLY A 147 -7.72 -1.33 10.29
N ILE A 148 -8.39 -0.66 9.35
CA ILE A 148 -7.93 -0.62 7.96
C ILE A 148 -7.03 0.61 7.79
N LEU A 149 -5.84 0.36 7.30
CA LEU A 149 -4.81 1.34 6.98
C LEU A 149 -4.67 1.49 5.47
N TYR A 150 -4.26 2.67 5.03
CA TYR A 150 -4.23 3.07 3.63
C TYR A 150 -2.92 3.76 3.28
N GLN A 151 -2.34 3.37 2.15
CA GLN A 151 -1.31 4.16 1.48
C GLN A 151 -1.55 4.18 -0.02
N CYS A 152 -1.14 5.29 -0.64
CA CYS A 152 -1.31 5.50 -2.08
C CYS A 152 0.03 5.74 -2.75
N THR A 153 0.13 5.28 -4.00
CA THR A 153 1.16 5.72 -4.94
C THR A 153 0.49 6.25 -6.19
N ASP A 154 1.10 7.27 -6.78
CA ASP A 154 0.66 7.85 -8.04
C ASP A 154 1.50 7.34 -9.20
N VAL A 155 0.83 6.85 -10.23
CA VAL A 155 1.46 6.26 -11.40
C VAL A 155 0.95 6.86 -12.70
N VAL A 156 1.78 6.79 -13.73
CA VAL A 156 1.36 6.95 -15.12
C VAL A 156 1.43 5.58 -15.79
N LEU A 157 0.29 5.11 -16.31
CA LEU A 157 0.18 3.81 -16.94
C LEU A 157 0.79 3.86 -18.34
N THR A 158 1.74 2.98 -18.62
CA THR A 158 2.44 2.99 -19.91
C THR A 158 3.00 1.62 -20.27
N GLN A 159 2.97 1.27 -21.56
CA GLN A 159 3.65 0.07 -22.09
C GLN A 159 5.19 0.21 -22.06
N ALA A 160 5.71 1.43 -21.94
CA ALA A 160 7.14 1.70 -21.87
C ALA A 160 7.70 1.69 -20.44
N ALA A 161 6.90 1.28 -19.45
CA ALA A 161 7.34 1.23 -18.05
C ALA A 161 8.50 0.25 -17.88
N LYS A 162 9.55 0.68 -17.17
CA LYS A 162 10.70 -0.15 -16.83
C LYS A 162 10.79 -0.25 -15.32
N ILE A 163 10.52 -1.43 -14.78
CA ILE A 163 10.66 -1.70 -13.36
C ILE A 163 12.16 -1.91 -13.05
N PRO A 164 12.77 -1.13 -12.14
CA PRO A 164 14.16 -1.35 -11.77
C PRO A 164 14.34 -2.76 -11.18
N LYS A 165 15.46 -3.43 -11.48
CA LYS A 165 15.72 -4.81 -11.02
C LYS A 165 15.55 -4.98 -9.50
N LYS A 166 15.98 -3.97 -8.72
CA LYS A 166 15.85 -3.97 -7.26
C LYS A 166 14.40 -3.96 -6.75
N GLU A 167 13.45 -3.56 -7.59
CA GLU A 167 12.03 -3.46 -7.28
C GLU A 167 11.24 -4.70 -7.72
N LEU A 168 11.82 -5.58 -8.55
CA LEU A 168 11.21 -6.85 -8.91
C LEU A 168 11.00 -7.71 -7.66
N CYS A 169 9.90 -8.47 -7.61
CA CYS A 169 9.74 -9.51 -6.60
C CYS A 169 10.83 -10.55 -6.80
N SER A 170 11.57 -10.88 -5.73
CA SER A 170 12.45 -12.05 -5.74
C SER A 170 11.58 -13.29 -5.91
N THR A 171 12.00 -14.19 -6.81
CA THR A 171 11.49 -15.56 -6.83
C THR A 171 11.99 -16.21 -5.55
N PHE A 172 11.08 -16.56 -4.63
CA PHE A 172 11.40 -17.37 -3.46
C PHE A 172 11.38 -18.84 -3.83
#